data_AF-A0A2V2PJR6-F1
#
_entry.id   AF-A0A2V2PJR6-F1
#
_cell.length_a   1.000
_cell.length_b   1.000
_cell.length_c   1.000
_cell.angle_alpha   90.00
_cell.angle_beta   90.00
_cell.angle_gamma   90.00
#
_symmetry.space_group_name_H-M   'P 1'
#
loop_
_entity.id
_entity.type
_entity.pdbx_description
1 polymer ?
#
loop_
_entity_poly.entity_id
_entity_poly.type
_entity_poly.pdbx_seq_one_letter_code
_entity_poly.pdbx_strand_id
1 'polypeptide(L)'
;PNTVEAVFGNDEATAATGVELALTVPEGWRAEPAGAVAFDFVAPGAEVRGSWRVTPPADAPYDTYRLAARATYAVQDAPRTLGAQASVQTLPPPPTEDRWASDLDWTEARNGWGPVERDQSNGETGSGDGSPLRIGGVAYAKGLGTHAPATIRYYLGGRCTSFTAEVGVDDVQTGRGSVRFSVTADGTEKVTSPVLGAADPAWRLTADVTGAQYVELVVDDGGDGNGNDHADWGNARFRCGG
;
A
#
# COMPACT_ATOMS: atom_id res chain seq x y z
N PRO A 1 7.98 -6.89 -13.55
CA PRO A 1 6.96 -6.71 -14.61
C PRO A 1 5.58 -6.98 -14.00
N ASN A 2 4.63 -6.07 -14.20
CA ASN A 2 3.31 -6.18 -13.60
C ASN A 2 2.38 -6.94 -14.54
N THR A 3 1.55 -7.82 -13.98
CA THR A 3 0.46 -8.43 -14.75
C THR A 3 -0.76 -7.53 -14.64
N VAL A 4 -1.30 -7.11 -15.77
CA VAL A 4 -2.55 -6.36 -15.86
C VAL A 4 -3.57 -7.24 -16.55
N GLU A 5 -4.76 -7.34 -15.95
CA GLU A 5 -5.86 -8.13 -16.49
C GLU A 5 -7.06 -7.24 -16.82
N ALA A 6 -7.74 -7.55 -17.91
CA ALA A 6 -9.04 -7.00 -18.24
C ALA A 6 -10.04 -8.15 -18.35
N VAL A 7 -11.14 -8.04 -17.60
CA VAL A 7 -12.23 -9.01 -17.60
C VAL A 7 -13.37 -8.44 -18.43
N PHE A 8 -13.81 -9.21 -19.43
CA PHE A 8 -15.03 -8.92 -20.16
C PHE A 8 -16.11 -9.92 -19.74
N GLY A 9 -17.17 -9.42 -19.12
CA GLY A 9 -18.39 -10.18 -18.84
C GLY A 9 -19.46 -9.87 -19.88
N ASN A 10 -20.17 -10.91 -20.32
CA ASN A 10 -21.30 -10.74 -21.23
C ASN A 10 -22.63 -10.80 -20.46
N ASP A 11 -23.15 -9.65 -20.07
CA ASP A 11 -24.47 -9.53 -19.41
C ASP A 11 -25.64 -9.42 -20.41
N GLU A 12 -25.37 -9.53 -21.72
CA GLU A 12 -26.39 -9.49 -22.75
C GLU A 12 -27.20 -10.81 -22.79
N ALA A 13 -28.43 -10.75 -23.29
CA ALA A 13 -29.28 -11.94 -23.46
C ALA A 13 -28.80 -12.88 -24.59
N THR A 14 -27.87 -12.43 -25.42
CA THR A 14 -27.29 -13.21 -26.53
C THR A 14 -25.78 -13.18 -26.46
N ALA A 15 -25.14 -14.08 -27.18
CA ALA A 15 -23.70 -14.17 -27.13
C ALA A 15 -23.01 -12.99 -27.80
N ALA A 16 -21.90 -12.57 -27.20
CA ALA A 16 -20.96 -11.66 -27.81
C ALA A 16 -20.03 -12.44 -28.74
N THR A 17 -19.82 -11.95 -29.96
CA THR A 17 -18.92 -12.56 -30.95
C THR A 17 -17.76 -11.64 -31.29
N GLY A 18 -16.64 -12.23 -31.70
CA GLY A 18 -15.44 -11.49 -32.10
C GLY A 18 -14.96 -10.53 -31.01
N VAL A 19 -14.93 -11.01 -29.76
CA VAL A 19 -14.50 -10.20 -28.61
C VAL A 19 -12.99 -10.05 -28.68
N GLU A 20 -12.52 -8.82 -28.89
CA GLU A 20 -11.11 -8.46 -28.85
C GLU A 20 -10.86 -7.48 -27.71
N LEU A 21 -9.90 -7.82 -26.86
CA LEU A 21 -9.45 -7.00 -25.74
C LEU A 21 -8.12 -6.34 -26.10
N ALA A 22 -8.00 -5.05 -25.82
CA ALA A 22 -6.79 -4.28 -26.03
C ALA A 22 -6.45 -3.49 -24.76
N LEU A 23 -5.15 -3.32 -24.50
CA LEU A 23 -4.64 -2.48 -23.43
C LEU A 23 -3.79 -1.36 -24.00
N THR A 24 -4.18 -0.12 -23.68
CA THR A 24 -3.40 1.08 -23.96
C THR A 24 -2.64 1.48 -22.70
N VAL A 25 -1.33 1.67 -22.85
CA VAL A 25 -0.42 2.08 -21.77
C VAL A 25 0.18 3.46 -22.10
N PRO A 26 0.75 4.18 -21.11
CA PRO A 26 1.39 5.46 -21.34
C PRO A 26 2.53 5.38 -22.36
N GLU A 27 2.90 6.54 -22.90
CA GLU A 27 4.04 6.64 -23.82
C GLU A 27 5.33 6.09 -23.17
N GLY A 28 6.10 5.31 -23.95
CA GLY A 28 7.34 4.67 -23.49
C GLY A 28 7.15 3.39 -22.66
N TRP A 29 5.93 3.09 -22.19
CA TRP A 29 5.62 1.83 -21.52
C TRP A 29 5.40 0.72 -22.54
N ARG A 30 5.69 -0.52 -22.16
CA ARG A 30 5.42 -1.70 -22.97
C ARG A 30 4.29 -2.52 -22.38
N ALA A 31 3.41 -3.03 -23.24
CA ALA A 31 2.34 -3.97 -22.89
C ALA A 31 2.36 -5.15 -23.87
N GLU A 32 2.72 -6.32 -23.37
CA GLU A 32 2.82 -7.53 -24.18
C GLU A 32 1.73 -8.52 -23.75
N PRO A 33 0.88 -9.03 -24.66
CA PRO A 33 -0.10 -10.04 -24.32
C PRO A 33 0.58 -11.25 -23.66
N ALA A 34 0.07 -11.65 -22.50
CA ALA A 34 0.54 -12.80 -21.73
C ALA A 34 -0.40 -14.02 -21.85
N GLY A 35 -1.42 -13.91 -22.71
CA GLY A 35 -2.44 -14.93 -22.96
C GLY A 35 -3.33 -14.54 -24.14
N ALA A 36 -4.46 -15.24 -24.27
CA ALA A 36 -5.47 -14.90 -25.28
C ALA A 36 -6.09 -13.53 -24.99
N VAL A 37 -6.19 -12.70 -26.02
CA VAL A 37 -6.86 -11.40 -25.98
C VAL A 37 -7.96 -11.28 -27.02
N ALA A 38 -8.20 -12.33 -27.80
CA ALA A 38 -9.28 -12.44 -28.77
C ALA A 38 -10.05 -13.74 -28.53
N PHE A 39 -11.38 -13.65 -28.59
CA PHE A 39 -12.30 -14.74 -28.29
C PHE A 39 -13.43 -14.72 -29.32
N ASP A 40 -13.64 -15.85 -30.01
CA ASP A 40 -14.66 -15.93 -31.06
C ASP A 40 -16.08 -15.76 -30.51
N PHE A 41 -16.33 -16.25 -29.29
CA PHE A 41 -17.65 -16.29 -28.68
C PHE A 41 -17.58 -16.23 -27.14
N VAL A 42 -18.46 -15.42 -26.54
CA VAL A 42 -18.68 -15.37 -25.09
C VAL A 42 -20.17 -15.51 -24.82
N ALA A 43 -20.56 -16.60 -24.16
CA ALA A 43 -21.97 -16.91 -23.86
C ALA A 43 -22.60 -15.88 -22.91
N PRO A 44 -23.94 -15.73 -22.91
CA PRO A 44 -24.64 -14.96 -21.87
C PRO A 44 -24.26 -15.42 -20.46
N GLY A 45 -23.92 -14.47 -19.60
CA GLY A 45 -23.47 -14.70 -18.22
C GLY A 45 -22.06 -15.26 -18.08
N ALA A 46 -21.30 -15.42 -19.17
CA ALA A 46 -19.91 -15.89 -19.12
C ALA A 46 -18.91 -14.72 -19.13
N GLU A 47 -17.70 -15.00 -18.67
CA GLU A 47 -16.59 -14.06 -18.66
C GLU A 47 -15.37 -14.62 -19.40
N VAL A 48 -14.61 -13.73 -20.03
CA VAL A 48 -13.27 -14.00 -20.55
C VAL A 48 -12.27 -12.99 -20.03
N ARG A 49 -10.99 -13.37 -20.02
CA ARG A 49 -9.92 -12.57 -19.43
C ARG A 49 -8.76 -12.41 -20.40
N GLY A 50 -8.41 -11.16 -20.69
CA GLY A 50 -7.17 -10.80 -21.36
C GLY A 50 -6.12 -10.41 -20.32
N SER A 51 -4.86 -10.80 -20.56
CA SER A 51 -3.74 -10.48 -19.68
C SER A 51 -2.56 -9.89 -20.45
N TRP A 52 -1.89 -8.91 -19.85
CA TRP A 52 -0.70 -8.27 -20.39
C TRP A 52 0.40 -8.19 -19.35
N ARG A 53 1.64 -8.42 -19.80
CA ARG A 53 2.84 -8.04 -19.07
C ARG A 53 3.13 -6.56 -19.36
N VAL A 54 2.95 -5.72 -18.35
CA VAL A 54 3.20 -4.28 -18.43
C VAL A 54 4.54 -3.93 -17.80
N THR A 55 5.36 -3.19 -18.53
CA THR A 55 6.70 -2.76 -18.10
C THR A 55 6.86 -1.26 -18.30
N PRO A 56 6.97 -0.47 -17.21
CA PRO A 56 7.34 0.94 -17.32
C PRO A 56 8.80 1.09 -17.79
N PRO A 57 9.17 2.23 -18.39
CA PRO A 57 10.58 2.54 -18.64
C PRO A 57 11.34 2.64 -17.31
N ALA A 58 12.65 2.35 -17.33
CA ALA A 58 13.46 2.28 -16.10
C ALA A 58 13.60 3.65 -15.41
N ASP A 59 13.47 4.72 -16.18
CA ASP A 59 13.51 6.12 -15.77
C ASP A 59 12.09 6.75 -15.72
N ALA A 60 11.04 5.92 -15.66
CA ALA A 60 9.67 6.42 -15.48
C ALA A 60 9.62 7.35 -14.27
N PRO A 61 9.14 8.59 -14.42
CA PRO A 61 8.91 9.48 -13.30
C PRO A 61 8.04 8.84 -12.22
N TYR A 62 8.23 9.26 -10.97
CA TYR A 62 7.30 8.93 -9.91
C TYR A 62 6.02 9.71 -10.12
N ASP A 63 4.99 9.05 -10.63
CA ASP A 63 3.70 9.66 -10.96
C ASP A 63 2.59 8.61 -11.01
N THR A 64 1.35 9.08 -11.07
CA THR A 64 0.18 8.28 -11.34
C THR A 64 -0.08 8.21 -12.85
N TYR A 65 -0.05 7.00 -13.38
CA TYR A 65 -0.27 6.70 -14.79
C TYR A 65 -1.60 6.01 -15.01
N ARG A 66 -2.27 6.34 -16.12
CA ARG A 66 -3.53 5.70 -16.50
C ARG A 66 -3.28 4.57 -17.49
N LEU A 67 -3.83 3.40 -17.20
CA LEU A 67 -3.96 2.29 -18.14
C LEU A 67 -5.42 2.26 -18.63
N ALA A 68 -5.63 2.02 -19.93
CA ALA A 68 -6.97 1.96 -20.50
C ALA A 68 -7.16 0.64 -21.25
N ALA A 69 -8.10 -0.17 -20.77
CA ALA A 69 -8.56 -1.36 -21.46
C ALA A 69 -9.72 -0.99 -22.40
N ARG A 70 -9.77 -1.61 -23.57
CA ARG A 70 -10.87 -1.52 -24.53
C ARG A 70 -11.28 -2.93 -24.94
N ALA A 71 -12.58 -3.16 -25.03
CA ALA A 71 -13.10 -4.36 -25.68
C ALA A 71 -13.95 -3.96 -26.88
N THR A 72 -13.71 -4.61 -28.02
CA THR A 72 -14.55 -4.53 -29.22
C THR A 72 -15.22 -5.88 -29.44
N TYR A 73 -16.50 -5.89 -29.78
CA TYR A 73 -17.30 -7.11 -29.90
C TYR A 73 -18.55 -6.84 -30.73
N ALA A 74 -19.26 -7.88 -31.15
CA ALA A 74 -20.57 -7.75 -31.78
C ALA A 74 -21.64 -8.51 -30.99
N VAL A 75 -22.87 -8.00 -31.03
CA VAL A 75 -24.07 -8.67 -30.47
C VAL A 75 -25.13 -8.61 -31.55
N GLN A 76 -25.65 -9.76 -31.99
CA GLN A 76 -26.57 -9.85 -33.12
C GLN A 76 -26.04 -9.09 -34.37
N ASP A 77 -24.76 -9.31 -34.69
CA ASP A 77 -24.01 -8.66 -35.79
C ASP A 77 -23.86 -7.13 -35.70
N ALA A 78 -24.33 -6.50 -34.63
CA ALA A 78 -24.12 -5.07 -34.38
C ALA A 78 -22.81 -4.85 -33.61
N PRO A 79 -21.84 -4.09 -34.16
CA PRO A 79 -20.56 -3.84 -33.49
C PRO A 79 -20.74 -2.91 -32.29
N ARG A 80 -19.99 -3.19 -31.22
CA ARG A 80 -20.00 -2.46 -29.95
C ARG A 80 -18.57 -2.26 -29.45
N THR A 81 -18.41 -1.30 -28.55
CA THR A 81 -17.14 -1.04 -27.89
C THR A 81 -17.42 -0.59 -26.46
N LEU A 82 -16.63 -1.12 -25.52
CA LEU A 82 -16.57 -0.62 -24.15
C LEU A 82 -15.13 -0.32 -23.76
N GLY A 83 -14.96 0.49 -22.72
CA GLY A 83 -13.66 0.81 -22.16
C GLY A 83 -13.70 0.80 -20.64
N ALA A 84 -12.58 0.43 -20.05
CA ALA A 84 -12.32 0.53 -18.62
C ALA A 84 -10.96 1.20 -18.41
N GLN A 85 -10.77 1.86 -17.27
CA GLN A 85 -9.51 2.54 -16.95
C GLN A 85 -9.11 2.23 -15.52
N ALA A 86 -7.81 2.10 -15.30
CA ALA A 86 -7.21 1.94 -13.99
C ALA A 86 -6.03 2.91 -13.86
N SER A 87 -5.78 3.38 -12.64
CA SER A 87 -4.58 4.16 -12.33
C SER A 87 -3.55 3.26 -11.66
N VAL A 88 -2.29 3.41 -12.04
CA VAL A 88 -1.14 2.76 -11.41
C VAL A 88 -0.12 3.82 -11.05
N GLN A 89 0.58 3.65 -9.94
CA GLN A 89 1.67 4.54 -9.55
C GLN A 89 2.99 3.82 -9.73
N THR A 90 4.00 4.51 -10.25
CA THR A 90 5.38 4.01 -10.23
C THR A 90 5.95 4.07 -8.81
N LEU A 91 7.05 3.38 -8.54
CA LEU A 91 7.66 3.40 -7.21
C LEU A 91 8.21 4.80 -6.91
N PRO A 92 8.11 5.28 -5.65
CA PRO A 92 8.75 6.52 -5.25
C PRO A 92 10.28 6.40 -5.42
N PRO A 93 10.99 7.52 -5.64
CA PRO A 93 12.43 7.49 -5.65
C PRO A 93 12.94 7.05 -4.27
N PRO A 94 14.01 6.24 -4.22
CA PRO A 94 14.54 5.82 -2.94
C PRO A 94 15.14 7.02 -2.19
N PRO A 95 15.03 7.07 -0.85
CA PRO A 95 15.57 8.16 -0.05
C PRO A 95 17.09 8.28 -0.22
N THR A 96 17.57 9.51 -0.37
CA THR A 96 19.00 9.83 -0.60
C THR A 96 19.69 10.46 0.61
N GLU A 97 18.94 10.76 1.66
CA GLU A 97 19.41 11.28 2.94
C GLU A 97 18.41 10.86 4.02
N ASP A 98 18.74 11.09 5.28
CA ASP A 98 17.86 10.80 6.40
C ASP A 98 16.45 11.39 6.22
N ARG A 99 15.43 10.62 6.61
CA ARG A 99 14.02 10.98 6.44
C ARG A 99 13.19 10.54 7.61
N TRP A 100 12.23 11.38 8.00
CA TRP A 100 11.11 10.94 8.83
C TRP A 100 10.23 10.01 8.01
N ALA A 101 9.70 8.96 8.63
CA ALA A 101 8.78 8.06 7.94
C ALA A 101 7.51 8.80 7.47
N SER A 102 7.04 9.76 8.27
CA SER A 102 5.92 10.64 7.92
C SER A 102 6.17 11.62 6.78
N ASP A 103 7.42 11.82 6.35
CA ASP A 103 7.77 12.64 5.18
C ASP A 103 8.11 11.80 3.94
N LEU A 104 8.01 10.47 4.03
CA LEU A 104 8.21 9.56 2.92
C LEU A 104 6.88 9.08 2.35
N ASP A 105 6.85 8.95 1.03
CA ASP A 105 5.79 8.22 0.36
C ASP A 105 5.94 6.73 0.64
N TRP A 106 4.91 6.14 1.25
CA TRP A 106 4.80 4.69 1.38
C TRP A 106 4.24 4.11 0.08
N THR A 107 4.65 2.89 -0.26
CA THR A 107 4.11 2.14 -1.40
C THR A 107 2.78 1.47 -1.08
N GLU A 108 2.50 1.22 0.20
CA GLU A 108 1.26 0.63 0.69
C GLU A 108 1.05 1.04 2.15
N ALA A 109 -0.21 1.26 2.52
CA ALA A 109 -0.61 1.44 3.91
C ALA A 109 -1.94 0.72 4.14
N ARG A 110 -2.00 -0.08 5.20
CA ARG A 110 -3.20 -0.74 5.72
C ARG A 110 -3.32 -0.42 7.19
N ASN A 111 -4.54 -0.25 7.64
CA ASN A 111 -4.85 0.08 9.02
C ASN A 111 -6.14 -0.62 9.41
N GLY A 112 -6.23 -1.08 10.66
CA GLY A 112 -7.41 -1.80 11.15
C GLY A 112 -8.63 -0.90 11.28
N TRP A 113 -8.40 0.40 11.47
CA TRP A 113 -9.43 1.41 11.57
C TRP A 113 -8.93 2.76 11.03
N GLY A 114 -9.69 3.38 10.13
CA GLY A 114 -9.28 4.66 9.55
C GLY A 114 -8.06 4.61 8.64
N PRO A 115 -7.59 5.77 8.17
CA PRO A 115 -6.30 5.89 7.51
C PRO A 115 -5.14 5.89 8.53
N VAL A 116 -3.94 5.65 8.00
CA VAL A 116 -2.69 5.95 8.70
C VAL A 116 -2.47 7.46 8.68
N GLU A 117 -2.16 8.02 9.84
CA GLU A 117 -1.97 9.46 10.03
C GLU A 117 -0.49 9.85 10.06
N ARG A 118 -0.18 11.01 9.47
CA ARG A 118 1.17 11.58 9.46
C ARG A 118 1.26 12.67 10.52
N ASP A 119 2.23 12.53 11.43
CA ASP A 119 2.53 13.47 12.52
C ASP A 119 1.36 13.72 13.49
N GLN A 120 0.35 12.85 13.46
CA GLN A 120 -0.85 12.87 14.30
C GLN A 120 -1.21 11.43 14.67
N SER A 121 -1.88 11.25 15.81
CA SER A 121 -2.47 9.98 16.25
C SER A 121 -3.51 9.50 15.24
N ASN A 122 -3.87 8.21 15.25
CA ASN A 122 -5.07 7.79 14.51
C ASN A 122 -6.30 8.54 15.08
N GLY A 123 -7.07 9.18 14.20
CA GLY A 123 -8.18 10.07 14.55
C GLY A 123 -9.57 9.52 14.27
N GLU A 124 -9.71 8.20 14.12
CA GLU A 124 -10.92 7.48 13.65
C GLU A 124 -11.00 7.33 12.13
N THR A 125 -11.91 8.02 11.43
CA THR A 125 -12.27 7.66 10.04
C THR A 125 -11.91 8.71 9.00
N GLY A 126 -11.67 9.95 9.41
CA GLY A 126 -11.20 11.01 8.54
C GLY A 126 -9.70 10.92 8.32
N SER A 127 -9.20 11.73 7.37
CA SER A 127 -7.77 11.93 7.20
C SER A 127 -7.38 13.26 7.84
N GLY A 128 -6.33 13.25 8.65
CA GLY A 128 -5.84 14.43 9.37
C GLY A 128 -6.76 14.90 10.49
N ASP A 129 -7.60 14.01 11.02
CA ASP A 129 -8.51 14.26 12.15
C ASP A 129 -7.92 13.84 13.51
N GLY A 130 -6.71 13.27 13.48
CA GLY A 130 -5.93 12.89 14.65
C GLY A 130 -5.54 14.05 15.56
N SER A 131 -5.14 13.71 16.77
CA SER A 131 -4.54 14.64 17.72
C SER A 131 -3.01 14.56 17.66
N PRO A 132 -2.25 15.43 18.35
CA PRO A 132 -0.80 15.28 18.40
C PRO A 132 -0.38 13.92 19.00
N LEU A 133 0.53 13.21 18.33
CA LEU A 133 1.10 11.92 18.77
C LEU A 133 1.60 12.01 20.21
N ARG A 134 1.13 11.13 21.10
CA ARG A 134 1.54 11.10 22.50
C ARG A 134 1.58 9.69 23.06
N ILE A 135 2.72 9.32 23.66
CA ILE A 135 2.88 8.03 24.32
C ILE A 135 3.40 8.27 25.74
N GLY A 136 2.66 7.82 26.75
CA GLY A 136 3.06 7.92 28.15
C GLY A 136 3.28 9.37 28.60
N GLY A 137 2.50 10.31 28.08
CA GLY A 137 2.60 11.75 28.34
C GLY A 137 3.66 12.49 27.54
N VAL A 138 4.46 11.81 26.71
CA VAL A 138 5.50 12.44 25.86
C VAL A 138 4.93 12.71 24.48
N ALA A 139 4.98 13.96 24.05
CA ALA A 139 4.51 14.38 22.72
C ALA A 139 5.61 14.26 21.65
N TYR A 140 5.20 13.82 20.46
CA TYR A 140 6.06 13.68 19.29
C TYR A 140 5.63 14.60 18.17
N ALA A 141 6.56 15.42 17.67
CA ALA A 141 6.28 16.32 16.55
C ALA A 141 6.29 15.60 15.19
N LYS A 142 6.99 14.46 15.11
CA LYS A 142 7.11 13.65 13.90
C LYS A 142 6.81 12.19 14.22
N GLY A 143 6.10 11.52 13.34
CA GLY A 143 5.77 10.11 13.52
C GLY A 143 4.54 9.67 12.73
N LEU A 144 4.05 8.48 13.02
CA LEU A 144 2.89 7.90 12.35
C LEU A 144 1.87 7.45 13.39
N GLY A 145 0.61 7.83 13.21
CA GLY A 145 -0.52 7.32 14.00
C GLY A 145 -1.21 6.20 13.24
N THR A 146 -1.39 5.05 13.88
CA THR A 146 -1.97 3.85 13.28
C THR A 146 -3.03 3.25 14.20
N HIS A 147 -3.75 2.26 13.70
CA HIS A 147 -4.67 1.44 14.48
C HIS A 147 -4.47 -0.03 14.12
N ALA A 148 -4.25 -0.89 15.11
CA ALA A 148 -3.98 -2.31 14.85
C ALA A 148 -5.18 -3.04 14.19
N PRO A 149 -4.96 -4.11 13.40
CA PRO A 149 -3.67 -4.43 12.78
C PRO A 149 -3.31 -3.41 11.70
N ALA A 150 -2.04 -3.00 11.64
CA ALA A 150 -1.56 -2.03 10.67
C ALA A 150 -0.30 -2.50 9.94
N THR A 151 -0.11 -2.07 8.70
CA THR A 151 1.11 -2.29 7.92
C THR A 151 1.38 -1.10 7.03
N ILE A 152 2.59 -0.55 7.11
CA ILE A 152 3.05 0.54 6.24
C ILE A 152 4.32 0.10 5.55
N ARG A 153 4.29 0.04 4.22
CA ARG A 153 5.42 -0.44 3.42
C ARG A 153 6.12 0.72 2.72
N TYR A 154 7.42 0.82 2.92
CA TYR A 154 8.30 1.80 2.27
C TYR A 154 9.24 1.11 1.27
N TYR A 155 9.51 1.78 0.15
CA TYR A 155 10.59 1.43 -0.75
C TYR A 155 11.84 2.24 -0.39
N LEU A 156 12.92 1.55 -0.01
CA LEU A 156 14.19 2.17 0.40
C LEU A 156 15.28 2.05 -0.67
N GLY A 157 15.10 1.15 -1.65
CA GLY A 157 16.06 0.93 -2.74
C GLY A 157 17.48 0.60 -2.28
N GLY A 158 17.65 0.02 -1.09
CA GLY A 158 18.95 -0.32 -0.52
C GLY A 158 19.77 0.87 -0.01
N ARG A 159 19.17 2.06 0.12
CA ARG A 159 19.88 3.31 0.46
C ARG A 159 19.92 3.66 1.94
N CYS A 160 19.30 2.85 2.79
CA CYS A 160 19.19 3.09 4.23
C CYS A 160 19.90 2.00 5.04
N THR A 161 20.31 2.35 6.26
CA THR A 161 21.04 1.45 7.17
C THR A 161 20.28 1.16 8.46
N SER A 162 19.46 2.10 8.93
CA SER A 162 18.63 1.85 10.12
C SER A 162 17.27 2.53 10.06
N PHE A 163 16.33 1.94 10.80
CA PHE A 163 15.06 2.56 11.17
C PHE A 163 14.98 2.64 12.71
N THR A 164 14.52 3.76 13.24
CA THR A 164 14.33 3.98 14.68
C THR A 164 12.98 4.63 14.96
N ALA A 165 12.33 4.25 16.06
CA ALA A 165 11.11 4.88 16.56
C ALA A 165 10.98 4.70 18.08
N GLU A 166 10.17 5.54 18.71
CA GLU A 166 9.64 5.36 20.07
C GLU A 166 8.17 4.97 19.93
N VAL A 167 7.82 3.72 20.26
CA VAL A 167 6.52 3.13 19.93
C VAL A 167 5.69 2.84 21.17
N GLY A 168 4.36 2.90 21.04
CA GLY A 168 3.42 2.59 22.11
C GLY A 168 1.98 2.90 21.73
N VAL A 169 1.07 2.63 22.67
CA VAL A 169 -0.33 3.03 22.53
C VAL A 169 -0.45 4.54 22.74
N ASP A 170 -1.23 5.22 21.90
CA ASP A 170 -1.46 6.65 22.01
C ASP A 170 -2.30 7.02 23.24
N ASP A 171 -1.95 8.13 23.89
CA ASP A 171 -2.58 8.62 25.12
C ASP A 171 -4.09 8.95 24.97
N VAL A 172 -4.61 9.12 23.75
CA VAL A 172 -6.07 9.26 23.52
C VAL A 172 -6.85 8.02 23.98
N GLN A 173 -6.19 6.86 24.02
CA GLN A 173 -6.79 5.60 24.48
C GLN A 173 -6.58 5.41 25.97
N THR A 174 -7.25 6.25 26.76
CA THR A 174 -7.09 6.39 28.23
C THR A 174 -7.16 5.05 28.99
N GLY A 175 -6.02 4.36 29.12
CA GLY A 175 -5.88 3.08 29.82
C GLY A 175 -6.41 1.85 29.07
N ARG A 176 -6.57 1.90 27.74
CA ARG A 176 -7.09 0.79 26.91
C ARG A 176 -6.19 0.52 25.70
N GLY A 177 -6.35 -0.66 25.11
CA GLY A 177 -5.59 -1.06 23.93
C GLY A 177 -4.32 -1.83 24.31
N SER A 178 -3.95 -2.76 23.43
CA SER A 178 -2.78 -3.61 23.57
C SER A 178 -2.21 -3.90 22.19
N VAL A 179 -0.94 -3.54 21.96
CA VAL A 179 -0.35 -3.63 20.62
C VAL A 179 1.06 -4.20 20.67
N ARG A 180 1.48 -4.79 19.55
CA ARG A 180 2.85 -5.24 19.34
C ARG A 180 3.37 -4.63 18.04
N PHE A 181 4.54 -4.03 18.12
CA PHE A 181 5.21 -3.42 16.97
C PHE A 181 6.29 -4.35 16.43
N SER A 182 6.41 -4.43 15.11
CA SER A 182 7.54 -5.09 14.47
C SER A 182 7.98 -4.35 13.21
N VAL A 183 9.24 -4.56 12.83
CA VAL A 183 9.77 -4.06 11.57
C VAL A 183 10.35 -5.24 10.79
N THR A 184 9.87 -5.40 9.56
CA THR A 184 10.42 -6.38 8.62
C THR A 184 11.21 -5.66 7.53
N ALA A 185 12.28 -6.28 7.04
CA ALA A 185 13.02 -5.83 5.86
C ALA A 185 13.12 -6.98 4.88
N ASP A 186 12.65 -6.75 3.64
CA ASP A 186 12.55 -7.76 2.58
C ASP A 186 11.95 -9.10 3.05
N GLY A 187 10.88 -9.01 3.85
CA GLY A 187 10.15 -10.16 4.39
C GLY A 187 10.79 -10.84 5.61
N THR A 188 11.92 -10.32 6.13
CA THR A 188 12.57 -10.84 7.34
C THR A 188 12.33 -9.90 8.51
N GLU A 189 11.75 -10.39 9.61
CA GLU A 189 11.61 -9.61 10.85
C GLU A 189 13.00 -9.22 11.39
N LYS A 190 13.17 -7.92 11.69
CA LYS A 190 14.42 -7.36 12.22
C LYS A 190 14.31 -7.05 13.71
N VAL A 191 13.14 -6.68 14.17
CA VAL A 191 12.85 -6.37 15.57
C VAL A 191 11.35 -6.51 15.83
N THR A 192 11.02 -6.91 17.04
CA THR A 192 9.66 -6.97 17.59
C THR A 192 9.67 -6.43 19.02
N SER A 193 8.67 -5.65 19.40
CA SER A 193 8.48 -5.19 20.77
C SER A 193 7.87 -6.29 21.64
N PRO A 194 7.89 -6.17 22.98
CA PRO A 194 6.88 -6.82 23.80
C PRO A 194 5.46 -6.31 23.43
N VAL A 195 4.42 -6.94 23.97
CA VAL A 195 3.08 -6.32 23.95
C VAL A 195 3.13 -5.09 24.86
N LEU A 196 2.64 -3.96 24.35
CA LEU A 196 2.59 -2.67 25.04
C LEU A 196 1.13 -2.29 25.23
N GLY A 197 0.75 -1.90 26.45
CA GLY A 197 -0.55 -1.34 26.76
C GLY A 197 -0.51 0.18 26.97
N ALA A 198 -1.67 0.82 27.08
CA ALA A 198 -1.81 2.27 27.30
C ALA A 198 -1.11 2.85 28.53
N ALA A 199 -0.76 2.03 29.52
CA ALA A 199 -0.03 2.51 30.71
C ALA A 199 1.49 2.41 30.56
N ASP A 200 1.98 1.72 29.53
CA ASP A 200 3.41 1.52 29.33
C ASP A 200 4.06 2.79 28.76
N PRO A 201 5.29 3.12 29.18
CA PRO A 201 6.05 4.18 28.53
C PRO A 201 6.44 3.76 27.11
N ALA A 202 6.77 4.74 26.27
CA ALA A 202 7.25 4.47 24.92
C ALA A 202 8.45 3.51 24.92
N TRP A 203 8.38 2.50 24.05
CA TRP A 203 9.44 1.52 23.86
C TRP A 203 10.34 1.94 22.69
N ARG A 204 11.66 1.88 22.89
CA ARG A 204 12.61 2.24 21.84
C ARG A 204 12.83 1.08 20.88
N LEU A 205 12.43 1.29 19.63
CA LEU A 205 12.58 0.35 18.54
C LEU A 205 13.75 0.77 17.63
N THR A 206 14.63 -0.17 17.30
CA THR A 206 15.71 0.03 16.33
C THR A 206 15.84 -1.22 15.47
N ALA A 207 15.84 -1.04 14.15
CA ALA A 207 15.99 -2.10 13.16
C ALA A 207 17.18 -1.81 12.24
N ASP A 208 18.01 -2.83 11.99
CA ASP A 208 18.99 -2.81 10.89
C ASP A 208 18.28 -3.15 9.58
N VAL A 209 18.27 -2.18 8.66
CA VAL A 209 17.63 -2.28 7.34
C VAL A 209 18.66 -2.12 6.22
N THR A 210 19.94 -2.33 6.53
CA THR A 210 21.05 -2.19 5.58
C THR A 210 20.82 -3.03 4.33
N GLY A 211 20.82 -2.37 3.17
CA GLY A 211 20.65 -2.99 1.86
C GLY A 211 19.22 -3.40 1.52
N ALA A 212 18.25 -3.19 2.41
CA ALA A 212 16.87 -3.59 2.19
C ALA A 212 16.23 -2.81 1.03
N GLN A 213 15.50 -3.51 0.15
CA GLN A 213 14.70 -2.86 -0.89
C GLN A 213 13.40 -2.32 -0.31
N TYR A 214 12.75 -3.10 0.54
CA TYR A 214 11.50 -2.75 1.21
C TYR A 214 11.59 -2.94 2.71
N VAL A 215 10.91 -2.06 3.43
CA VAL A 215 10.67 -2.18 4.87
C VAL A 215 9.19 -2.07 5.14
N GLU A 216 8.69 -2.90 6.05
CA GLU A 216 7.32 -2.81 6.55
C GLU A 216 7.35 -2.48 8.05
N LEU A 217 6.59 -1.46 8.43
CA LEU A 217 6.27 -1.14 9.81
C LEU A 217 4.94 -1.80 10.14
N VAL A 218 4.92 -2.71 11.10
CA VAL A 218 3.77 -3.58 11.39
C VAL A 218 3.32 -3.37 12.82
N VAL A 219 2.01 -3.32 13.02
CA VAL A 219 1.36 -3.31 14.34
C VAL A 219 0.34 -4.45 14.40
N ASP A 220 0.48 -5.34 15.37
CA ASP A 220 -0.49 -6.39 15.71
C ASP A 220 -1.28 -6.02 16.97
N ASP A 221 -2.46 -6.61 17.14
CA ASP A 221 -3.46 -6.34 18.18
C ASP A 221 -3.15 -6.93 19.57
N GLY A 222 -1.89 -7.26 19.84
CA GLY A 222 -1.46 -7.84 21.12
C GLY A 222 -2.04 -9.23 21.46
N GLY A 223 -2.94 -9.77 20.63
CA GLY A 223 -3.62 -11.06 20.83
C GLY A 223 -4.97 -10.99 21.57
N ASP A 224 -5.51 -9.80 21.86
CA ASP A 224 -6.82 -9.62 22.53
C ASP A 224 -7.90 -8.95 21.66
N GLY A 225 -7.60 -8.75 20.37
CA GLY A 225 -8.49 -8.10 19.41
C GLY A 225 -8.25 -6.59 19.37
N ASN A 226 -8.60 -5.94 18.27
CA ASN A 226 -8.11 -4.59 17.97
C ASN A 226 -8.75 -3.42 18.73
N GLY A 227 -9.48 -3.67 19.83
CA GLY A 227 -10.29 -2.64 20.46
C GLY A 227 -9.44 -1.56 21.16
N ASN A 228 -9.51 -0.31 20.70
CA ASN A 228 -8.76 0.85 21.24
C ASN A 228 -7.25 0.79 20.94
N ASP A 229 -6.84 0.09 19.89
CA ASP A 229 -5.43 -0.12 19.57
C ASP A 229 -4.84 1.02 18.72
N HIS A 230 -4.98 2.26 19.19
CA HIS A 230 -4.35 3.40 18.54
C HIS A 230 -2.85 3.34 18.85
N ALA A 231 -2.06 3.07 17.83
CA ALA A 231 -0.65 2.76 17.94
C ALA A 231 0.19 3.83 17.27
N ASP A 232 1.12 4.39 18.03
CA ASP A 232 1.97 5.49 17.61
C ASP A 232 3.39 5.03 17.34
N TRP A 233 3.96 5.54 16.25
CA TRP A 233 5.38 5.48 15.91
C TRP A 233 6.00 6.86 16.08
N GLY A 234 6.32 7.25 17.33
CA GLY A 234 6.95 8.53 17.65
C GLY A 234 8.40 8.62 17.14
N ASN A 235 8.80 9.80 16.63
CA ASN A 235 10.14 10.04 16.07
C ASN A 235 10.59 8.99 15.03
N ALA A 236 9.64 8.38 14.30
CA ALA A 236 9.91 7.35 13.31
C ALA A 236 10.80 7.87 12.17
N ARG A 237 12.01 7.31 12.05
CA ARG A 237 13.06 7.85 11.18
C ARG A 237 13.87 6.75 10.52
N PHE A 238 14.15 6.95 9.23
CA PHE A 238 15.13 6.20 8.46
C PHE A 238 16.46 6.96 8.39
N ARG A 239 17.57 6.23 8.56
CA ARG A 239 18.91 6.73 8.27
C ARG A 239 19.35 6.27 6.89
N CYS A 240 19.58 7.22 5.98
CA CYS A 240 19.83 6.96 4.57
C CYS A 240 20.88 7.90 3.99
N GLY A 241 21.40 7.57 2.81
CA GLY A 241 22.39 8.40 2.11
C GLY A 241 23.85 8.11 2.46
N GLY A 242 24.17 6.84 2.68
CA GLY A 242 25.55 6.33 2.76
C GLY A 242 26.16 6.04 1.39
#